data_AF-A0A2W4VZR7-F1
#
_entry.id   AF-A0A2W4VZR7-F1
#
_cell.length_a   1.000
_cell.length_b   1.000
_cell.length_c   1.000
_cell.angle_alpha   90.00
_cell.angle_beta   90.00
_cell.angle_gamma   90.00
#
_symmetry.space_group_name_H-M   'P 1'
#
loop_
_entity.id
_entity.type
_entity.pdbx_description
1 polymer ?
#
loop_
_entity_poly.entity_id
_entity_poly.type
_entity_poly.pdbx_seq_one_letter_code
_entity_poly.pdbx_strand_id
1 'polypeptide(L)' 'MQAVEFETKIENGAIAIPPQYQQTFGNSAQVKVILLMPEPLALDEEEDMIANLLDHPLDIDNFMPKTREELYDR' A
#
# COMPACT_ATOMS: atom_id res chain seq x y z
N MET A 1 -5.01 14.60 24.73
CA MET A 1 -5.21 13.16 24.46
C MET A 1 -3.85 12.55 24.18
N GLN A 2 -3.51 11.41 24.79
CA GLN A 2 -2.21 10.75 24.62
C GLN A 2 -2.38 9.56 23.68
N ALA A 3 -1.52 9.46 22.66
CA ALA A 3 -1.48 8.36 21.71
C ALA A 3 -0.16 7.60 21.89
N VAL A 4 -0.23 6.28 21.80
CA VAL A 4 0.93 5.39 21.81
C VAL A 4 0.75 4.46 20.62
N GLU A 5 1.80 4.34 19.82
CA GLU A 5 1.89 3.43 18.69
C GLU A 5 2.82 2.28 19.09
N PHE A 6 2.39 1.05 18.80
CA PHE A 6 3.18 -0.15 19.02
C PHE A 6 2.75 -1.22 18.02
N GLU A 7 3.70 -2.09 17.67
CA GLU A 7 3.44 -3.27 16.84
C GLU A 7 3.22 -4.49 17.73
N THR A 8 2.19 -5.27 17.42
CA THR A 8 1.93 -6.55 18.09
C THR A 8 1.19 -7.50 17.16
N LYS A 9 1.14 -8.77 17.55
CA LYS A 9 0.32 -9.77 16.87
C LYS A 9 -1.07 -9.82 17.50
N ILE A 10 -2.06 -10.12 16.67
CA ILE A 10 -3.39 -10.47 17.14
C ILE A 10 -3.36 -11.95 17.54
N GLU A 11 -3.57 -12.24 18.82
CA GLU A 11 -3.62 -13.61 19.36
C GLU A 11 -5.04 -13.93 19.80
N ASN A 12 -5.65 -14.97 19.22
CA ASN A 12 -7.03 -15.37 19.52
C ASN A 12 -8.06 -14.23 19.40
N GLY A 13 -7.86 -13.33 18.43
CA GLY A 13 -8.73 -12.17 18.24
C GLY A 13 -8.53 -11.04 19.26
N ALA A 14 -7.49 -11.09 20.09
CA ALA A 14 -7.16 -10.08 21.08
C ALA A 14 -5.81 -9.40 20.77
N ILE A 15 -5.75 -8.09 21.04
CA ILE A 15 -4.52 -7.29 21.05
C ILE A 15 -4.20 -7.00 22.51
N ALA A 16 -3.06 -7.49 22.99
CA ALA A 16 -2.60 -7.22 24.34
C ALA A 16 -1.81 -5.89 24.37
N ILE A 17 -2.13 -5.03 25.34
CA ILE A 17 -1.34 -3.82 25.60
C ILE A 17 0.03 -4.25 26.18
N PRO A 18 1.15 -3.83 25.56
CA PRO A 18 2.48 -4.17 26.06
C PRO A 18 2.68 -3.72 27.52
N PRO A 19 3.45 -4.48 28.34
CA PRO A 19 3.61 -4.23 29.77
C PRO A 19 3.98 -2.78 30.13
N GLN A 20 4.82 -2.14 29.31
CA GLN A 20 5.26 -0.77 29.50
C GLN A 20 4.14 0.28 29.45
N TYR A 21 2.99 -0.06 28.85
CA TYR A 21 1.86 0.86 28.68
C TYR A 21 0.65 0.48 29.56
N GLN A 22 0.70 -0.65 30.26
CA GLN A 22 -0.43 -1.14 31.07
C GLN A 22 -0.81 -0.20 32.22
N GLN A 23 0.17 0.47 32.83
CA GLN A 23 -0.11 1.47 33.87
C GLN A 23 -0.78 2.72 33.32
N THR A 24 -0.47 3.09 32.07
CA THR A 24 -1.02 4.28 31.40
C THR A 24 -2.44 4.05 30.91
N PHE A 25 -2.75 2.85 30.41
CA PHE A 25 -4.05 2.49 29.85
C PHE A 25 -4.83 1.50 30.73
N GLY A 26 -4.77 1.68 32.06
CA GLY A 26 -5.33 0.73 33.04
C GLY A 26 -6.77 0.29 32.78
N ASN A 27 -7.22 -0.74 33.50
CA ASN A 27 -8.40 -1.59 33.23
C ASN A 27 -9.76 -0.90 32.92
N SER A 28 -9.90 0.41 33.12
CA SER A 28 -11.14 1.17 32.92
C SER A 28 -10.99 2.36 31.95
N ALA A 29 -9.85 2.48 31.27
CA ALA A 29 -9.61 3.56 30.31
C ALA A 29 -10.38 3.30 29.01
N GLN A 30 -11.17 4.28 28.56
CA GLN A 30 -11.76 4.25 27.22
C GLN A 30 -10.69 4.65 26.21
N VAL A 31 -10.43 3.78 25.22
CA VAL A 31 -9.40 4.00 24.20
C VAL A 31 -10.00 4.00 22.79
N LYS A 32 -9.39 4.76 21.89
CA LYS A 32 -9.62 4.67 20.44
C LYS A 32 -8.50 3.84 19.84
N VAL A 33 -8.84 2.77 19.13
CA VAL A 33 -7.88 1.86 18.48
C VAL A 33 -7.87 2.15 16.97
N ILE A 34 -6.68 2.21 16.38
CA ILE A 34 -6.47 2.26 14.93
C ILE A 34 -5.63 1.04 14.58
N LEU A 35 -6.13 0.20 13.68
CA LEU A 35 -5.41 -0.98 13.20
C LEU A 35 -4.82 -0.67 11.83
N LEU A 36 -3.50 -0.74 11.73
CA LEU A 36 -2.76 -0.68 10.48
C LEU A 36 -2.22 -2.07 10.22
N MET A 37 -2.69 -2.71 9.15
CA MET A 37 -2.04 -3.90 8.63
C MET A 37 -1.07 -3.43 7.56
N PRO A 38 0.18 -3.94 7.50
CA PRO A 38 0.98 -3.75 6.32
C PRO A 38 0.13 -4.26 5.15
N GLU A 39 0.10 -3.50 4.06
CA GLU A 39 -0.50 -4.01 2.83
C GLU A 39 0.16 -5.37 2.60
N PRO A 40 -0.62 -6.47 2.50
CA PRO A 40 -0.04 -7.68 1.92
C PRO A 40 0.55 -7.19 0.61
N LEU A 41 1.87 -7.37 0.40
CA LEU A 41 2.51 -7.12 -0.88
C LEU A 41 1.54 -7.67 -1.90
N ALA A 42 0.86 -6.77 -2.59
CA ALA A 42 -0.25 -7.19 -3.40
C ALA A 42 0.40 -8.15 -4.38
N LEU A 43 -0.03 -9.40 -4.37
CA LEU A 43 0.19 -10.29 -5.51
C LEU A 43 -0.62 -9.79 -6.73
N ASP A 44 -1.23 -8.60 -6.58
CA ASP A 44 -1.78 -7.73 -7.59
C ASP A 44 -0.93 -6.43 -7.65
N GLU A 45 0.40 -6.54 -7.65
CA GLU A 45 1.16 -5.62 -8.51
C GLU A 45 0.55 -5.85 -9.90
N GLU A 46 -0.40 -4.99 -10.28
CA GLU A 46 -0.63 -4.70 -11.68
C GLU A 46 0.77 -4.48 -12.24
N GLU A 47 1.33 -5.53 -12.87
CA GLU A 47 2.68 -5.54 -13.42
C GLU A 47 2.85 -4.18 -14.07
N ASP A 48 3.77 -3.35 -13.54
CA ASP A 48 3.87 -1.94 -13.94
C ASP A 48 3.73 -1.89 -15.45
N MET A 49 2.60 -1.37 -15.92
CA MET A 49 2.21 -1.59 -17.31
C MET A 49 3.26 -0.98 -18.25
N ILE A 50 4.00 0.02 -17.78
CA ILE A 50 5.16 0.57 -18.48
C ILE A 50 6.29 -0.45 -18.51
N ALA A 51 6.66 -1.04 -17.37
CA ALA A 51 7.69 -2.08 -17.29
C ALA A 51 7.35 -3.31 -18.16
N ASN A 52 6.10 -3.79 -18.10
CA ASN A 52 5.64 -4.89 -18.93
C ASN A 52 5.76 -4.56 -20.43
N LEU A 53 5.33 -3.37 -20.87
CA LEU A 53 5.42 -2.94 -22.28
C LEU A 53 6.86 -2.68 -22.76
N LEU A 54 7.79 -2.35 -21.84
CA LEU A 54 9.21 -2.23 -22.17
C LEU A 54 9.82 -3.61 -22.46
N ASP A 55 9.46 -4.63 -21.68
CA ASP A 55 9.93 -6.00 -21.86
C ASP A 55 9.17 -6.75 -22.98
N HIS A 56 7.89 -6.43 -23.17
CA HIS A 56 6.98 -7.03 -24.15
C HIS A 56 6.33 -5.93 -25.02
N PRO A 57 7.08 -5.35 -25.97
CA PRO A 57 6.53 -4.33 -26.86
C PRO A 57 5.37 -4.89 -27.69
N LEU A 58 4.33 -4.09 -27.89
CA LEU A 58 3.21 -4.44 -28.75
C LEU A 58 3.67 -4.42 -30.22
N ASP A 59 3.60 -5.58 -30.86
CA ASP A 59 3.79 -5.69 -32.30
C ASP A 59 2.44 -5.45 -33.01
N ILE A 60 2.36 -4.36 -33.76
CA ILE A 60 1.14 -3.95 -34.46
C ILE A 60 1.45 -3.91 -35.95
N ASP A 61 0.76 -4.74 -36.72
CA ASP A 61 0.88 -4.78 -38.17
C ASP A 61 0.61 -3.40 -38.78
N ASN A 62 1.52 -2.96 -39.66
CA ASN A 62 1.43 -1.67 -40.36
C ASN A 62 1.41 -0.44 -39.45
N PHE A 63 2.00 -0.51 -38.25
CA PHE A 63 2.16 0.65 -37.39
C PHE A 63 3.00 1.74 -38.07
N MET A 64 2.37 2.86 -38.42
CA MET A 64 3.04 4.05 -38.94
C MET A 64 2.98 5.16 -37.88
N PRO A 65 4.02 5.30 -37.05
CA PRO A 65 4.07 6.40 -36.09
C PRO A 65 4.11 7.73 -36.84
N LYS A 66 3.37 8.72 -36.33
CA LYS A 66 3.42 10.08 -36.85
C LYS A 66 4.82 10.66 -36.69
N THR A 67 5.26 11.44 -37.67
CA THR A 67 6.50 12.20 -37.52
C THR A 67 6.34 13.29 -36.47
N ARG A 68 7.47 13.82 -35.99
CA ARG A 68 7.45 14.89 -34.99
C ARG A 68 6.75 16.12 -35.55
N GLU A 69 7.01 16.45 -36.81
CA GLU A 69 6.41 17.57 -37.53
C GLU A 69 4.88 17.42 -37.62
N GLU A 70 4.39 16.21 -37.96
CA GLU A 70 2.95 15.90 -38.05
C GLU A 70 2.20 16.01 -36.72
N LEU A 71 2.89 15.88 -35.58
CA LEU A 71 2.29 16.04 -34.25
C LEU A 71 2.14 17.51 -33.84
N TYR A 72 2.96 18.39 -34.42
CA TYR A 72 3.01 19.82 -34.07
C TYR A 72 2.34 20.73 -35.11
N ASP A 73 1.94 20.21 -36.26
CA ASP A 73 1.07 20.90 -37.21
C ASP A 73 -0.34 21.04 -36.62
N ARG A 74 -0.63 22.20 -36.04
CA ARG A 74 -1.95 22.66 -35.59
C ARG A 74 -2.57 23.63 -36.59
#